data_AF-A0A1W9LPZ8-F1
#
_entry.id   AF-A0A1W9LPZ8-F1
#
_cell.length_a   1.000
_cell.length_b   1.000
_cell.length_c   1.000
_cell.angle_alpha   90.00
_cell.angle_beta   90.00
_cell.angle_gamma   90.00
#
_symmetry.space_group_name_H-M   'P 1'
#
loop_
_entity.id
_entity.type
_entity.pdbx_description
1 polymer ?
#
loop_
_entity_poly.entity_id
_entity_poly.type
_entity_poly.pdbx_seq_one_letter_code
_entity_poly.pdbx_strand_id
1 'polypeptide(L)'
;MKKLVYISSIAAPHQIRLCRHLRNYFEAEFWFYDYITGRPEWWKTEIPPYCKVMNFSHFKESARYVSFELNERLKKFDPDILMLG
;
A
#
# COMPACT_ATOMS: atom_id res chain seq x y z
N MET A 1 8.96 16.23 -9.24
CA MET A 1 8.23 15.93 -8.00
C MET A 1 8.81 14.65 -7.43
N LYS A 2 9.12 14.57 -6.13
CA LYS A 2 9.71 13.35 -5.56
C LYS A 2 8.69 12.22 -5.52
N LYS A 3 9.14 10.98 -5.74
CA LYS A 3 8.32 9.77 -5.66
C LYS A 3 8.35 9.18 -4.27
N LEU A 4 7.18 8.84 -3.75
CA LEU A 4 7.03 8.26 -2.42
C LEU A 4 6.25 6.96 -2.53
N VAL A 5 6.77 5.91 -1.92
CA VAL A 5 6.00 4.67 -1.72
C VAL A 5 5.85 4.38 -0.24
N TYR A 6 4.62 4.08 0.17
CA TYR A 6 4.30 3.58 1.50
C TYR A 6 3.93 2.10 1.39
N ILE A 7 4.49 1.26 2.26
CA ILE A 7 4.20 -0.17 2.29
C ILE A 7 3.68 -0.54 3.68
N SER A 8 2.54 -1.24 3.73
CA SER A 8 1.97 -1.73 4.99
C SER A 8 1.19 -3.02 4.83
N SER A 9 0.82 -3.63 5.95
CA SER A 9 0.11 -4.91 6.01
C SER A 9 -1.26 -4.84 5.34
N ILE A 10 -2.14 -3.95 5.78
CA ILE A 10 -3.54 -3.92 5.36
C ILE A 10 -3.97 -2.50 5.00
N ALA A 11 -4.74 -2.38 3.91
CA ALA A 11 -5.33 -1.10 3.50
C ALA A 11 -6.40 -0.61 4.49
N ALA A 12 -6.15 0.54 5.13
CA ALA A 12 -7.13 1.21 5.99
C ALA A 12 -7.61 2.55 5.39
N PRO A 13 -8.87 2.98 5.64
CA PRO A 13 -9.41 4.23 5.09
C PRO A 13 -8.58 5.47 5.39
N HIS A 14 -7.96 5.54 6.57
CA HIS A 14 -7.10 6.67 6.94
C HIS A 14 -5.80 6.70 6.13
N GLN A 15 -5.22 5.55 5.79
CA GLN A 15 -4.06 5.47 4.90
C GLN A 15 -4.41 5.88 3.48
N ILE A 16 -5.59 5.52 2.98
CA ILE A 16 -6.09 5.97 1.67
C ILE A 16 -6.24 7.50 1.65
N ARG A 17 -6.80 8.09 2.71
CA ARG A 17 -6.88 9.56 2.86
C ARG A 17 -5.50 10.21 2.93
N LEU A 18 -4.57 9.63 3.69
CA LEU A 18 -3.20 10.12 3.78
C LEU A 18 -2.52 10.12 2.40
N CYS A 19 -2.62 9.02 1.65
CA CYS A 19 -2.08 8.94 0.29
C CYS A 19 -2.62 10.05 -0.60
N ARG A 20 -3.94 10.28 -0.58
CA ARG A 20 -4.57 11.37 -1.34
C ARG A 20 -3.98 12.74 -1.00
N HIS A 21 -3.75 13.04 0.27
CA HIS A 21 -3.14 14.31 0.67
C HIS A 21 -1.65 14.41 0.30
N LEU A 22 -0.90 13.32 0.42
CA LEU A 22 0.52 13.29 0.05
C LEU A 22 0.73 13.51 -1.45
N ARG A 23 -0.24 13.14 -2.28
CA ARG A 23 -0.18 13.40 -3.73
C ARG A 23 -0.17 14.88 -4.13
N ASN A 24 -0.47 15.79 -3.21
CA ASN A 24 -0.29 17.23 -3.43
C ASN A 24 1.18 17.68 -3.37
N TYR A 25 2.06 16.82 -2.83
CA TYR A 25 3.47 17.14 -2.59
C TYR A 25 4.43 16.15 -3.28
N PHE A 26 3.97 14.91 -3.48
CA PHE A 26 4.76 13.80 -3.99
C PHE A 26 4.00 13.04 -5.08
N GLU A 27 4.73 12.30 -5.92
CA GLU A 27 4.14 11.20 -6.69
C GLU A 27 4.01 10.01 -5.74
N ALA A 28 2.93 10.00 -4.95
CA ALA A 28 2.74 9.01 -3.88
C ALA A 28 1.92 7.80 -4.34
N GLU A 29 2.42 6.60 -4.02
CA GLU A 29 1.67 5.34 -4.08
C GLU A 29 1.69 4.61 -2.74
N PHE A 30 0.57 3.98 -2.39
CA PHE A 30 0.45 3.18 -1.15
C PHE A 30 0.20 1.72 -1.53
N TRP A 31 1.08 0.83 -1.08
CA TRP A 31 1.03 -0.61 -1.38
C TRP A 31 0.73 -1.40 -0.12
N PHE A 32 -0.22 -2.33 -0.22
CA PHE A 32 -0.68 -3.13 0.90
C PHE A 32 -0.49 -4.60 0.60
N TYR A 33 -0.18 -5.41 1.61
CA TYR A 33 -0.08 -6.86 1.41
C TYR A 33 -1.45 -7.53 1.31
N ASP A 34 -2.44 -7.07 2.06
CA ASP A 34 -3.74 -7.74 2.13
C ASP A 34 -4.92 -6.76 2.16
N TYR A 35 -6.10 -7.29 1.84
CA TYR A 35 -7.38 -6.65 2.08
C TYR A 35 -7.83 -6.94 3.51
N ILE A 36 -8.45 -5.95 4.15
CA ILE A 36 -9.12 -6.18 5.42
C ILE A 36 -10.35 -7.08 5.15
N THR A 37 -10.37 -8.31 5.67
CA THR A 37 -11.54 -9.18 5.60
C THR A 37 -12.38 -9.04 6.88
N GLY A 38 -13.72 -9.09 6.76
CA GLY A 38 -14.63 -9.11 7.92
C GLY A 38 -14.90 -7.78 8.63
N ARG A 39 -14.67 -6.62 8.00
CA ARG A 39 -15.05 -5.31 8.57
C ARG A 39 -16.46 -4.86 8.17
N PRO A 40 -17.09 -3.98 8.97
CA PRO A 40 -18.41 -3.41 8.66
C PRO A 40 -18.44 -2.66 7.32
N GLU A 41 -19.61 -2.58 6.69
CA GLU A 41 -19.79 -1.95 5.37
C GLU A 41 -19.26 -0.50 5.31
N TRP A 42 -19.42 0.27 6.39
CA TRP A 42 -18.93 1.65 6.50
C TRP A 42 -17.40 1.79 6.47
N TRP A 43 -16.67 0.67 6.60
CA TRP A 43 -15.22 0.61 6.47
C TRP A 43 -14.75 0.37 5.03
N LYS A 44 -15.65 -0.08 4.14
CA LYS A 44 -15.32 -0.34 2.74
C LYS A 44 -15.19 0.97 2.00
N THR A 45 -13.96 1.45 1.86
CA THR A 45 -13.61 2.60 1.02
C THR A 45 -13.09 2.08 -0.31
N GLU A 46 -13.56 2.67 -1.41
CA GLU A 46 -13.01 2.39 -2.73
C GLU A 46 -11.51 2.68 -2.75
N ILE A 47 -10.72 1.70 -3.19
CA ILE A 47 -9.27 1.83 -3.28
C ILE A 47 -8.96 2.56 -4.60
N PRO A 48 -8.43 3.79 -4.55
CA PRO A 48 -8.12 4.55 -5.76
C PRO A 48 -6.91 3.94 -6.49
N PRO A 49 -6.67 4.24 -7.77
CA PRO A 49 -5.60 3.61 -8.56
C PRO A 49 -4.17 3.78 -8.02
N TYR A 50 -3.93 4.80 -7.20
CA TYR A 50 -2.65 5.08 -6.54
C TYR A 50 -2.47 4.34 -5.20
N CYS A 51 -3.50 3.63 -4.75
CA CYS A 51 -3.42 2.67 -3.67
C CYS A 51 -3.56 1.27 -4.29
N LYS A 52 -2.70 0.33 -3.93
CA LYS A 52 -2.66 -1.00 -4.55
C LYS A 52 -2.56 -2.05 -3.46
N VAL A 53 -3.36 -3.09 -3.56
CA VAL A 53 -3.08 -4.33 -2.83
C VAL A 53 -2.20 -5.21 -3.72
N MET A 54 -1.11 -5.70 -3.15
CA MET A 54 -0.16 -6.56 -3.83
C MET A 54 -0.76 -7.95 -4.00
N ASN A 55 -0.62 -8.49 -5.20
CA ASN A 55 -1.03 -9.85 -5.51
C ASN A 55 -0.01 -10.83 -4.90
N PHE A 56 -0.48 -12.01 -4.46
CA PHE A 56 0.37 -13.10 -3.95
C PHE A 56 1.10 -12.79 -2.63
N SER A 57 0.50 -11.98 -1.75
CA SER A 57 0.97 -11.86 -0.38
C SER A 57 0.57 -13.09 0.43
N HIS A 58 1.54 -13.93 0.78
CA HIS A 58 1.31 -15.04 1.69
C HIS A 58 1.58 -14.58 3.12
N PHE A 59 0.56 -14.66 3.99
CA PHE A 59 0.76 -14.58 5.43
C PHE A 59 1.48 -15.86 5.88
N LYS A 60 2.78 -15.77 6.16
CA LYS A 60 3.46 -16.86 6.86
C LYS A 60 2.97 -16.87 8.31
N GLU A 61 2.81 -18.07 8.88
CA GLU A 61 2.40 -18.35 10.27
C GLU A 61 3.18 -17.59 11.37
N SER A 62 4.25 -16.87 10.99
CA SER A 62 5.10 -16.04 11.86
C SER A 62 4.77 -14.54 11.82
N ALA A 63 3.57 -14.14 11.38
CA ALA A 63 3.18 -12.74 11.19
C ALA A 63 4.08 -11.97 10.20
N ARG A 64 4.61 -12.67 9.19
CA ARG A 64 5.45 -12.10 8.14
C ARG A 64 4.72 -12.14 6.81
N TYR A 65 4.62 -11.00 6.16
CA TYR A 65 4.18 -10.91 4.78
C TYR A 65 5.37 -11.08 3.84
N VAL A 66 5.25 -11.97 2.88
CA VAL A 66 6.19 -12.10 1.76
C VAL A 66 5.45 -11.75 0.49
N SER A 67 5.98 -10.79 -0.27
CA SER A 67 5.49 -10.47 -1.61
C SER A 67 6.61 -10.69 -2.61
N PHE A 68 6.35 -11.54 -3.60
CA PHE A 68 7.29 -11.82 -4.68
C PHE A 68 7.39 -10.67 -5.69
N GLU A 69 6.32 -9.88 -5.84
CA GLU A 69 6.29 -8.75 -6.78
C GLU A 69 6.88 -7.45 -6.22
N LEU A 70 7.12 -7.38 -4.90
CA LEU A 70 7.57 -6.15 -4.25
C LEU A 70 8.88 -5.61 -4.85
N ASN A 71 9.86 -6.48 -5.06
CA ASN A 71 11.16 -6.07 -5.60
C ASN A 71 11.05 -5.54 -7.04
N GLU A 72 10.23 -6.18 -7.88
CA GLU A 72 10.02 -5.73 -9.25
C GLU A 72 9.26 -4.40 -9.30
N ARG A 73 8.24 -4.24 -8.44
CA ARG A 73 7.50 -2.99 -8.31
C ARG A 73 8.37 -1.85 -7.81
N LEU A 74 9.22 -2.08 -6.81
CA LEU A 74 10.16 -1.08 -6.31
C LEU A 74 11.14 -0.64 -7.40
N LYS A 75 11.73 -1.60 -8.13
CA LYS A 75 12.63 -1.29 -9.26
C LYS A 75 11.93 -0.50 -10.37
N LYS A 76 10.67 -0.82 -10.66
CA LYS A 76 9.89 -0.14 -11.71
C LYS A 76 9.44 1.26 -11.29
N PHE A 77 9.00 1.41 -10.05
CA PHE A 77 8.51 2.69 -9.52
C PHE A 77 9.66 3.65 -9.25
N ASP A 78 10.79 3.12 -8.76
CA ASP A 78 12.02 3.85 -8.42
C ASP A 78 11.76 5.03 -7.46
N PRO A 79 11.33 4.75 -6.21
CA PRO A 79 10.96 5.78 -5.25
C PRO A 79 12.19 6.52 -4.69
N ASP A 80 12.08 7.85 -4.56
CA ASP A 80 13.05 8.64 -3.78
C ASP A 80 12.90 8.39 -2.27
N ILE A 81 11.68 8.05 -1.84
CA ILE A 81 11.31 7.86 -0.43
C ILE A 81 10.52 6.56 -0.30
N LEU A 82 11.02 5.66 0.56
CA LEU A 82 10.34 4.45 0.99
C LEU A 82 9.91 4.60 2.46
N MET A 83 8.62 4.42 2.73
CA MET A 83 8.04 4.47 4.07
C MET A 83 7.40 3.13 4.43
N LEU A 84 7.67 2.64 5.63
CA LEU A 84 7.15 1.37 6.15
C LEU A 84 6.22 1.65 7.32
N GLY A 85 5.09 0.96 7.41
CA GLY A 85 4.13 1.11 8.51
C GLY A 85 3.33 -0.13 8.83
#